data_AF-X1MRS1-F1
#
_entry.id   AF-X1MRS1-F1
#
_cell.length_a   1.000
_cell.length_b   1.000
_cell.length_c   1.000
_cell.angle_alpha   90.00
_cell.angle_beta   90.00
_cell.angle_gamma   90.00
#
_symmetry.space_group_name_H-M   'P 1'
#
loop_
_entity.id
_entity.type
_entity.pdbx_description
1 polymer ?
#
loop_
_entity_poly.entity_id
_entity_poly.type
_entity_poly.pdbx_seq_one_letter_code
_entity_poly.pdbx_strand_id
1 'polypeptide(L)' 'MVSHRGGDTCDDFIADFAVGISADFIKAGAPARGERVAKYNRLLRIEEKVCTN' A
#
# COMPACT_ATOMS: atom_id res chain seq x y z
N MET A 1 -4.02 -4.14 -11.61
CA MET A 1 -2.82 -3.84 -10.79
C MET A 1 -2.90 -2.39 -10.33
N VAL A 2 -2.94 -2.16 -9.02
CA VAL A 2 -2.88 -0.80 -8.45
C VAL A 2 -1.41 -0.34 -8.44
N SER A 3 -1.13 0.90 -8.83
CA SER A 3 0.26 1.37 -9.00
C SER A 3 0.49 2.77 -8.46
N HIS A 4 1.64 2.92 -7.81
CA HIS A 4 2.24 4.20 -7.47
C HIS A 4 2.69 4.98 -8.72
N ARG A 5 2.98 6.27 -8.57
CA ARG A 5 3.52 7.14 -9.63
C ARG A 5 4.91 7.67 -9.27
N GLY A 6 5.65 8.20 -10.25
CA GLY A 6 7.05 8.63 -10.09
C GLY A 6 7.21 9.80 -9.09
N GLY A 7 6.31 10.79 -9.14
CA GLY A 7 6.21 11.87 -8.15
C GLY A 7 5.12 11.56 -7.13
N ASP A 8 5.43 10.69 -6.19
CA ASP A 8 4.47 10.24 -5.17
C ASP A 8 4.70 10.97 -3.85
N THR A 9 3.77 10.79 -2.93
CA THR A 9 3.80 11.36 -1.59
C THR A 9 3.69 10.25 -0.54
N CYS A 10 3.80 10.62 0.73
CA CYS A 10 3.57 9.69 1.85
C CYS A 10 2.10 9.30 2.04
N ASP A 11 1.19 9.78 1.18
CA ASP A 11 -0.17 9.26 1.11
C ASP A 11 -0.16 7.76 0.75
N ASP A 12 -0.88 6.97 1.55
CA ASP A 12 -0.94 5.51 1.47
C ASP A 12 -2.29 5.00 0.95
N PHE A 13 -3.15 5.89 0.42
CA PHE A 13 -4.50 5.58 -0.07
C PHE A 13 -4.53 4.35 -1.00
N ILE A 14 -3.54 4.22 -1.88
CA ILE A 14 -3.51 3.12 -2.85
C ILE A 14 -3.39 1.74 -2.19
N ALA A 15 -2.90 1.65 -0.95
CA ALA A 15 -2.85 0.41 -0.18
C ALA A 15 -4.27 -0.01 0.27
N ASP A 16 -5.03 0.93 0.86
CA ASP A 16 -6.43 0.69 1.23
C ASP A 16 -7.29 0.40 0.00
N PHE A 17 -7.10 1.17 -1.08
CA PHE A 17 -7.84 0.96 -2.33
C PHE A 17 -7.58 -0.43 -2.91
N ALA A 18 -6.31 -0.88 -2.94
CA ALA A 18 -5.96 -2.21 -3.43
C ALA A 18 -6.64 -3.32 -2.62
N VAL A 19 -6.64 -3.24 -1.29
CA VAL A 19 -7.31 -4.24 -0.43
C VAL A 19 -8.83 -4.16 -0.59
N GLY A 20 -9.40 -2.96 -0.60
CA GLY A 20 -10.85 -2.73 -0.67
C GLY A 20 -11.50 -3.24 -1.95
N ILE A 21 -10.77 -3.25 -3.08
CA ILE A 21 -11.25 -3.84 -4.34
C ILE A 21 -10.78 -5.29 -4.54
N SER A 22 -10.10 -5.87 -3.55
CA SER A 22 -9.47 -7.20 -3.66
C SER A 22 -8.56 -7.33 -4.88
N ALA A 23 -7.71 -6.32 -5.13
CA ALA A 23 -6.77 -6.35 -6.23
C ALA A 23 -5.71 -7.45 -6.02
N ASP A 24 -5.42 -8.23 -7.06
CA ASP A 24 -4.41 -9.30 -6.99
C ASP A 24 -2.99 -8.78 -6.73
N PHE A 25 -2.66 -7.58 -7.24
CA PHE A 25 -1.32 -7.02 -7.18
C PHE A 25 -1.31 -5.50 -7.01
N ILE A 26 -0.39 -5.03 -6.16
CA ILE A 26 -0.02 -3.63 -5.98
C ILE A 26 1.46 -3.41 -6.30
N LYS A 27 1.75 -2.37 -7.08
CA LYS A 27 3.10 -1.90 -7.36
C LYS A 27 3.36 -0.63 -6.57
N ALA A 28 4.12 -0.72 -5.49
CA ALA A 28 4.44 0.41 -4.60
C ALA A 28 5.91 0.88 -4.69
N GLY A 29 6.70 0.32 -5.61
CA GLY A 29 8.12 0.65 -5.81
C GLY A 29 9.06 -0.03 -4.82
N ALA A 30 10.35 0.28 -4.84
CA ALA A 30 11.30 -0.33 -3.90
C ALA A 30 11.09 0.19 -2.46
N PRO A 31 11.28 -0.64 -1.42
CA PRO A 31 11.10 -0.29 -0.01
C PRO A 31 12.30 0.52 0.54
N ALA A 32 12.65 1.62 -0.13
CA ALA A 32 13.83 2.43 0.19
C ALA A 32 13.52 3.91 0.45
N ARG A 33 12.42 4.44 -0.10
CA ARG A 33 12.02 5.84 0.10
C ARG A 33 10.73 5.95 0.91
N GLY A 34 10.60 7.01 1.71
CA GLY A 34 9.49 7.19 2.66
C GLY A 34 8.11 7.10 2.00
N GLU A 35 7.94 7.69 0.82
CA GLU A 35 6.68 7.65 0.06
C GLU A 35 6.29 6.23 -0.41
N ARG A 36 7.26 5.32 -0.52
CA ARG A 36 7.08 3.92 -0.90
C ARG A 36 6.82 3.07 0.34
N VAL A 37 7.65 3.26 1.36
CA VAL A 37 7.56 2.56 2.65
C VAL A 37 6.23 2.84 3.35
N ALA A 38 5.67 4.05 3.23
CA ALA A 38 4.36 4.40 3.77
C ALA A 38 3.26 3.41 3.32
N LYS A 39 3.23 3.06 2.03
CA LYS A 39 2.24 2.13 1.45
C LYS A 39 2.44 0.69 1.94
N TYR A 40 3.68 0.23 2.08
CA TYR A 40 3.98 -1.09 2.65
C TYR A 40 3.59 -1.17 4.13
N ASN A 41 3.92 -0.16 4.92
CA ASN A 41 3.53 -0.09 6.33
C ASN A 41 2.00 -0.05 6.48
N ARG A 42 1.30 0.60 5.55
CA ARG A 42 -0.17 0.58 5.54
C ARG A 42 -0.72 -0.81 5.29
N LEU A 43 -0.17 -1.55 4.32
CA LEU A 43 -0.58 -2.94 4.08
C LEU A 43 -0.38 -3.83 5.32
N LEU A 44 0.76 -3.69 6.02
CA LEU A 44 0.99 -4.40 7.29
C LEU A 44 -0.09 -4.08 8.34
N ARG A 45 -0.41 -2.79 8.54
CA ARG A 45 -1.48 -2.39 9.48
C ARG A 45 -2.87 -2.88 9.07
N ILE A 46 -3.14 -2.98 7.77
CA ILE A 46 -4.42 -3.53 7.27
C ILE A 46 -4.47 -5.03 7.57
N GLU A 47 -3.38 -5.75 7.29
CA GLU A 47 -3.26 -7.18 7.55
C GLU A 47 -3.43 -7.48 9.04
N GLU A 48 -2.76 -6.74 9.93
CA GLU A 48 -2.96 -6.86 11.39
C GLU A 48 -4.43 -6.71 11.81
N LYS A 49 -5.16 -5.77 11.19
CA LYS A 49 -6.59 -5.54 11.49
C LYS A 49 -7.52 -6.62 10.94
N VAL A 50 -7.18 -7.21 9.79
CA VAL A 50 -8.02 -8.25 9.15
C VAL A 50 -7.75 -9.61 9.78
N CYS A 51 -6.51 -9.92 10.13
CA CYS A 51 -6.12 -11.20 10.73
C CYS A 51 -6.49 -11.34 12.21
N THR A 52 -6.73 -10.22 12.92
CA THR A 52 -7.14 -10.22 14.34
C THR A 52 -8.67 -10.26 14.53
N ASN A 53 -9.46 -10.26 13.45
CA ASN A 53 -10.92 -10.43 13.46
C ASN A 53 -11.33 -11.82 12.96
#